data_AF-A0A934DQ16-F1
#
_entry.id   AF-A0A934DQ16-F1
#
_cell.length_a   1.000
_cell.length_b   1.000
_cell.length_c   1.000
_cell.angle_alpha   90.00
_cell.angle_beta   90.00
_cell.angle_gamma   90.00
#
_symmetry.space_group_name_H-M   'P 1'
#
loop_
_entity.id
_entity.type
_entity.pdbx_description
1 polymer ?
#
loop_
_entity_poly.entity_id
_entity_poly.type
_entity_poly.pdbx_seq_one_letter_code
_entity_poly.pdbx_strand_id
1 'polypeptide(L)'
;MHIITPMRRTLHIAILCLLLALGAALQGCGGKEPAPESPVMVRDCLWVLWIKDPAQAQDAAVQIAKGRNLTLVAREYVRQGPEKATLDTGCPTLSELPMGVVDAARALALGQVSPGIALRGGTAFVMRGSDRHRLAAQAHYAKKQYKEAQEAALQDLALNPSSAASWLLLGQSRAAAGDLAGAHKAFDTGLLIDPRDPELQKAKRLPGQAPAPLAPAMPPAPTAAVPPAPAEPAAPGAGPAATAPAMTVGAPPEIPNEDVLEARQLLDSAKHANKDGRDPVKAEQLLLRATKLDPKLAPAWLLLAQLQEAKGQYAEATISYHQAASQDPALEEANTGLRRSFLALDKERVARLGSSEPSRPPIPRDTLPDAPKRVIPRGTLPDAPAQTGKWDHFFQVASVKSQSEAQQEARNWTRRGFHTKVWAWQGPDGGTWQRVLVGPYTTREQARAAAQKLKDQGSLSFFSLVEFPRH
;
A
#
# COMPACT_ATOMS: atom_id res chain seq x y z
N MET A 1 17.31 -77.14 43.43
CA MET A 1 15.84 -77.22 43.66
C MET A 1 15.39 -75.81 44.02
N HIS A 2 15.03 -74.96 43.05
CA HIS A 2 13.66 -74.75 42.56
C HIS A 2 12.61 -74.65 43.68
N ILE A 3 11.98 -73.46 43.79
CA ILE A 3 10.54 -73.14 43.97
C ILE A 3 10.47 -71.62 44.28
N ILE A 4 10.35 -70.76 43.26
CA ILE A 4 9.12 -70.12 42.76
C ILE A 4 8.68 -68.87 43.55
N THR A 5 9.10 -67.73 43.00
CA THR A 5 8.31 -66.55 42.62
C THR A 5 6.78 -66.75 42.52
N PRO A 6 5.98 -65.93 43.24
CA PRO A 6 4.68 -65.54 42.65
C PRO A 6 4.38 -64.04 42.72
N MET A 7 5.18 -63.22 43.42
CA MET A 7 4.75 -61.85 43.74
C MET A 7 5.16 -60.77 42.71
N ARG A 8 6.15 -61.05 41.84
CA ARG A 8 6.59 -60.10 40.80
C ARG A 8 5.81 -60.18 39.49
N ARG A 9 5.16 -61.32 39.21
CA ARG A 9 4.34 -61.50 37.99
C ARG A 9 2.94 -60.90 38.13
N THR A 10 2.34 -60.94 39.32
CA THR A 10 1.04 -60.29 39.59
C THR A 10 1.12 -58.77 39.51
N LEU A 11 2.24 -58.16 39.90
CA LEU A 11 2.43 -56.71 39.81
C LEU A 11 2.61 -56.23 38.35
N HIS A 12 3.29 -57.01 37.50
CA HIS A 12 3.41 -56.67 36.08
C HIS A 12 2.13 -56.91 35.29
N ILE A 13 1.33 -57.92 35.63
CA ILE A 13 0.01 -58.14 35.01
C ILE A 13 -0.98 -57.04 35.46
N ALA A 14 -0.96 -56.63 36.73
CA ALA A 14 -1.81 -55.54 37.22
C ALA A 14 -1.47 -54.18 36.56
N ILE A 15 -0.18 -53.88 36.34
CA ILE A 15 0.24 -52.65 35.66
C ILE A 15 -0.07 -52.71 34.15
N LEU A 16 0.05 -53.87 33.51
CA LEU A 16 -0.32 -54.04 32.11
C LEU A 16 -1.84 -53.96 31.90
N CYS A 17 -2.65 -54.48 32.82
CA CYS A 17 -4.11 -54.32 32.81
C CYS A 17 -4.55 -52.89 33.09
N LEU A 18 -3.85 -52.14 33.96
CA LEU A 18 -4.14 -50.72 34.21
C LEU A 18 -3.80 -49.85 32.99
N LEU A 19 -2.73 -50.16 32.26
CA LEU A 19 -2.35 -49.47 31.02
C LEU A 19 -3.25 -49.83 29.83
N LEU A 20 -3.77 -51.06 29.75
CA LEU A 20 -4.77 -51.45 28.75
C LEU A 20 -6.16 -50.86 29.05
N ALA A 21 -6.54 -50.69 30.31
CA ALA A 21 -7.78 -50.01 30.70
C ALA A 21 -7.73 -48.48 30.44
N LEU A 22 -6.55 -47.86 30.57
CA LEU A 22 -6.36 -46.45 30.18
C LEU A 22 -6.33 -46.24 28.66
N GLY A 23 -5.91 -47.25 27.89
CA GLY A 23 -5.95 -47.24 26.42
C GLY A 23 -7.35 -47.41 25.82
N ALA A 24 -8.26 -48.09 26.53
CA ALA A 24 -9.63 -48.34 26.05
C ALA A 24 -10.64 -47.23 26.41
N ALA A 25 -10.29 -46.29 27.30
CA ALA A 25 -11.13 -45.14 27.63
C ALA A 25 -11.00 -43.95 26.65
N LEU A 26 -10.13 -44.05 25.63
CA LEU A 26 -9.94 -43.03 24.59
C LEU A 26 -10.55 -43.40 23.22
N GLN A 27 -11.30 -44.50 23.11
CA GLN A 27 -12.03 -44.89 21.89
C GLN A 27 -13.56 -44.80 22.03
N GLY A 28 -14.05 -44.08 23.04
CA GLY A 28 -15.47 -43.91 23.36
C GLY A 28 -15.98 -42.49 23.21
N CYS A 29 -15.47 -41.72 22.26
CA CYS A 29 -16.14 -40.53 21.74
C CYS A 29 -16.09 -40.65 20.23
N GLY A 30 -16.97 -41.49 19.68
CA GLY A 30 -17.48 -41.31 18.32
C GLY A 30 -18.22 -39.98 18.29
N GLY A 31 -17.47 -38.88 18.33
CA GLY A 31 -17.89 -37.63 17.75
C GLY A 31 -18.17 -38.00 16.31
N LYS A 32 -19.46 -38.20 16.01
CA LYS A 32 -19.99 -38.16 14.66
C LYS A 32 -19.31 -36.93 14.05
N GLU A 33 -18.33 -37.18 13.18
CA GLU A 33 -17.68 -36.14 12.41
C GLU A 33 -18.84 -35.28 11.92
N PRO A 34 -18.93 -34.00 12.33
CA PRO A 34 -20.09 -33.20 12.03
C PRO A 34 -20.26 -33.35 10.53
N ALA A 35 -21.40 -33.94 10.13
CA ALA A 35 -21.73 -34.12 8.73
C ALA A 35 -21.37 -32.80 8.06
N PRO A 36 -20.60 -32.81 6.95
CA PRO A 36 -20.09 -31.57 6.35
C PRO A 36 -21.27 -30.63 6.31
N GLU A 37 -21.20 -29.56 7.12
CA GLU A 37 -22.33 -28.67 7.29
C GLU A 37 -22.74 -28.31 5.88
N SER A 38 -23.96 -28.72 5.49
CA SER A 38 -24.53 -28.28 4.23
C SER A 38 -24.32 -26.78 4.21
N PRO A 39 -23.75 -26.16 3.14
CA PRO A 39 -23.16 -24.84 3.23
C PRO A 39 -24.28 -23.82 3.44
N VAL A 40 -24.65 -23.61 4.70
CA VAL A 40 -25.65 -22.64 5.08
C VAL A 40 -24.93 -21.30 4.96
N MET A 41 -25.31 -20.55 3.93
CA MET A 41 -24.87 -19.18 3.63
C MET A 41 -25.38 -18.21 4.72
N VAL A 42 -25.00 -18.41 5.98
CA VAL A 42 -25.50 -17.55 7.08
C VAL A 42 -24.77 -16.20 7.11
N ARG A 43 -23.56 -16.11 6.51
CA ARG A 43 -22.71 -14.89 6.55
C ARG A 43 -21.81 -14.69 5.32
N ASP A 44 -22.02 -15.43 4.24
CA ASP A 44 -21.23 -15.26 3.03
C ASP A 44 -21.85 -14.18 2.15
N CYS A 45 -21.03 -13.23 1.75
CA CYS A 45 -21.43 -12.12 0.91
C CYS A 45 -21.37 -12.55 -0.54
N LEU A 46 -22.15 -11.93 -1.41
CA LEU A 46 -22.13 -12.22 -2.84
C LEU A 46 -21.84 -10.93 -3.60
N TRP A 47 -20.86 -11.01 -4.47
CA TRP A 47 -20.53 -9.92 -5.37
C TRP A 47 -20.97 -10.30 -6.77
N VAL A 48 -21.97 -9.59 -7.27
CA VAL A 48 -22.62 -9.89 -8.54
C VAL A 48 -22.34 -8.76 -9.51
N LEU A 49 -21.51 -9.04 -10.52
CA LEU A 49 -21.31 -8.14 -11.65
C LEU A 49 -22.26 -8.54 -12.75
N TRP A 50 -23.14 -7.63 -13.16
CA TRP A 50 -24.01 -7.79 -14.31
C TRP A 50 -23.54 -6.91 -15.45
N ILE A 51 -23.36 -7.46 -16.64
CA ILE A 51 -22.99 -6.70 -17.85
C ILE A 51 -24.03 -6.96 -18.93
N LYS A 52 -24.62 -5.91 -19.50
CA LYS A 52 -25.68 -6.04 -20.51
C LYS A 52 -25.14 -6.34 -21.90
N ASP A 53 -24.01 -5.76 -22.26
CA ASP A 53 -23.40 -5.92 -23.58
C ASP A 53 -22.59 -7.24 -23.68
N PRO A 54 -22.87 -8.11 -24.67
CA PRO A 54 -22.18 -9.39 -24.80
C PRO A 54 -20.68 -9.29 -25.07
N ALA A 55 -20.22 -8.27 -25.81
CA ALA A 55 -18.80 -8.11 -26.11
C ALA A 55 -18.03 -7.65 -24.87
N GLN A 56 -18.61 -6.74 -24.09
CA GLN A 56 -18.08 -6.34 -22.78
C GLN A 56 -18.09 -7.49 -21.78
N ALA A 57 -19.14 -8.32 -21.77
CA ALA A 57 -19.19 -9.51 -20.93
C ALA A 57 -18.08 -10.51 -21.29
N GLN A 58 -17.83 -10.71 -22.59
CA GLN A 58 -16.75 -11.56 -23.08
C GLN A 58 -15.38 -11.02 -22.68
N ASP A 59 -15.15 -9.72 -22.79
CA ASP A 59 -13.90 -9.09 -22.33
C ASP A 59 -13.72 -9.25 -20.82
N ALA A 60 -14.75 -8.97 -20.02
CA ALA A 60 -14.72 -9.19 -18.57
C ALA A 60 -14.39 -10.65 -18.21
N ALA A 61 -14.97 -11.62 -18.91
CA ALA A 61 -14.66 -13.03 -18.74
C ALA A 61 -13.18 -13.34 -18.99
N VAL A 62 -12.59 -12.78 -20.06
CA VAL A 62 -11.16 -12.93 -20.37
C VAL A 62 -10.28 -12.32 -19.27
N GLN A 63 -10.67 -11.16 -18.74
CA GLN A 63 -9.94 -10.52 -17.66
C GLN A 63 -9.95 -11.34 -16.36
N ILE A 64 -11.12 -11.86 -15.98
CA ILE A 64 -11.29 -12.71 -14.80
C ILE A 64 -10.52 -14.02 -14.97
N ALA A 65 -10.57 -14.65 -16.15
CA ALA A 65 -9.81 -15.86 -16.45
C ALA A 65 -8.29 -15.65 -16.38
N LYS A 66 -7.80 -14.43 -16.63
CA LYS A 66 -6.39 -14.03 -16.44
C LYS A 66 -6.03 -13.74 -14.98
N GLY A 67 -6.94 -13.94 -14.04
CA GLY A 67 -6.72 -13.74 -12.61
C GLY A 67 -6.94 -12.31 -12.12
N ARG A 68 -7.55 -11.41 -12.92
CA ARG A 68 -7.98 -10.11 -12.38
C ARG A 68 -9.13 -10.34 -11.38
N ASN A 69 -9.07 -9.70 -10.22
CA ASN A 69 -10.12 -9.80 -9.20
C ASN A 69 -11.45 -9.21 -9.72
N LEU A 70 -12.55 -9.94 -9.52
CA LEU A 70 -13.89 -9.55 -10.02
C LEU A 70 -14.27 -8.14 -9.58
N THR A 71 -14.02 -7.76 -8.33
CA THR A 71 -14.44 -6.45 -7.82
C THR A 71 -13.74 -5.27 -8.50
N LEU A 72 -12.50 -5.45 -8.95
CA LEU A 72 -11.78 -4.42 -9.71
C LEU A 72 -12.29 -4.33 -11.15
N VAL A 73 -12.50 -5.47 -11.80
CA VAL A 73 -13.10 -5.54 -13.14
C VAL A 73 -14.48 -4.89 -13.13
N ALA A 74 -15.30 -5.25 -12.16
CA ALA A 74 -16.65 -4.70 -12.01
C ALA A 74 -16.66 -3.17 -11.90
N ARG A 75 -15.78 -2.57 -11.10
CA ARG A 75 -15.70 -1.10 -10.99
C ARG A 75 -15.33 -0.42 -12.30
N GLU A 76 -14.46 -1.02 -13.11
CA GLU A 76 -14.09 -0.49 -14.42
C GLU A 76 -15.29 -0.39 -15.36
N TYR A 77 -16.15 -1.41 -15.35
CA TYR A 77 -17.38 -1.43 -16.15
C TYR A 77 -18.47 -0.52 -15.58
N VAL A 78 -18.70 -0.52 -14.27
CA VAL A 78 -19.72 0.34 -13.64
C VAL A 78 -19.42 1.83 -13.83
N ARG A 79 -18.14 2.23 -13.89
CA ARG A 79 -17.74 3.62 -14.21
C ARG A 79 -18.20 4.08 -15.59
N GLN A 80 -18.50 3.16 -16.51
CA GLN A 80 -18.99 3.49 -17.84
C GLN A 80 -20.49 3.83 -17.86
N GLY A 81 -21.18 3.61 -16.75
CA GLY A 81 -22.59 3.92 -16.53
C GLY A 81 -23.41 2.70 -16.05
N PRO A 82 -24.38 2.89 -15.13
CA PRO A 82 -25.24 1.82 -14.60
C PRO A 82 -26.12 1.18 -15.68
N GLU A 83 -26.32 1.86 -16.81
CA GLU A 83 -27.02 1.33 -17.96
C GLU A 83 -26.27 0.19 -18.66
N LYS A 84 -24.94 0.11 -18.50
CA LYS A 84 -24.08 -0.91 -19.12
C LYS A 84 -23.75 -2.06 -18.18
N ALA A 85 -23.42 -1.73 -16.93
CA ALA A 85 -23.09 -2.70 -15.93
C ALA A 85 -23.53 -2.27 -14.54
N THR A 86 -23.96 -3.23 -13.73
CA THR A 86 -24.24 -3.04 -12.31
C THR A 86 -23.36 -3.96 -11.48
N LEU A 87 -23.04 -3.50 -10.28
CA LEU A 87 -22.28 -4.29 -9.32
C LEU A 87 -23.03 -4.24 -7.98
N ASP A 88 -23.57 -5.38 -7.59
CA ASP A 88 -24.04 -5.54 -6.22
C ASP A 88 -22.84 -5.95 -5.36
N THR A 89 -22.42 -5.04 -4.49
CA THR A 89 -21.30 -5.24 -3.56
C THR A 89 -21.81 -5.31 -2.13
N GLY A 90 -22.41 -6.43 -1.75
CA GLY A 90 -22.97 -6.57 -0.41
C GLY A 90 -23.05 -8.01 0.06
N CYS A 91 -23.74 -8.20 1.18
CA CYS A 91 -24.16 -9.51 1.65
C CYS A 91 -25.68 -9.58 1.40
N PRO A 92 -26.10 -9.71 0.13
CA PRO A 92 -27.51 -9.62 -0.25
C PRO A 92 -28.30 -10.78 0.34
N THR A 93 -29.61 -10.56 0.51
CA THR A 93 -30.50 -11.66 0.90
C THR A 93 -30.66 -12.58 -0.31
N LEU A 94 -30.37 -13.88 -0.16
CA LEU A 94 -30.40 -14.83 -1.29
C LEU A 94 -31.75 -14.87 -2.04
N SER A 95 -32.85 -14.52 -1.36
CA SER A 95 -34.19 -14.44 -1.96
C SER A 95 -34.35 -13.33 -3.00
N GLU A 96 -33.46 -12.34 -3.02
CA GLU A 96 -33.50 -11.20 -3.95
C GLU A 96 -32.73 -11.47 -5.24
N LEU A 97 -32.00 -12.59 -5.30
CA LEU A 97 -31.16 -12.95 -6.45
C LEU A 97 -31.86 -13.98 -7.36
N PRO A 98 -31.63 -13.92 -8.69
CA PRO A 98 -32.11 -14.94 -9.61
C PRO A 98 -31.62 -16.34 -9.19
N MET A 99 -32.45 -17.38 -9.32
CA MET A 99 -32.06 -18.74 -8.88
C MET A 99 -30.73 -19.21 -9.48
N GLY A 100 -30.48 -18.93 -10.77
CA GLY A 100 -29.21 -19.28 -11.42
C GLY A 100 -27.97 -18.63 -10.79
N VAL A 101 -28.11 -17.43 -10.21
CA VAL A 101 -27.03 -16.74 -9.48
C VAL A 101 -26.78 -17.41 -8.13
N VAL A 102 -27.85 -17.78 -7.42
CA VAL A 102 -27.75 -18.44 -6.11
C VAL A 102 -27.13 -19.83 -6.22
N ASP A 103 -27.52 -20.61 -7.23
CA ASP A 103 -26.99 -21.96 -7.43
C ASP A 103 -25.51 -21.92 -7.83
N ALA A 104 -25.13 -20.99 -8.71
CA ALA A 104 -23.73 -20.76 -9.03
C ALA A 104 -22.93 -20.34 -7.80
N ALA A 105 -23.44 -19.41 -6.98
CA ALA A 105 -22.80 -18.98 -5.75
C ALA A 105 -22.51 -20.11 -4.76
N ARG A 106 -23.46 -21.03 -4.57
CA ARG A 106 -23.33 -22.15 -3.61
C ARG A 106 -22.19 -23.11 -3.96
N ALA A 107 -21.89 -23.27 -5.25
CA ALA A 107 -20.83 -24.15 -5.73
C ALA A 107 -19.43 -23.53 -5.61
N LEU A 108 -19.31 -22.22 -5.35
CA LEU A 108 -18.04 -21.52 -5.27
C LEU A 108 -17.44 -21.61 -3.87
N ALA A 109 -16.12 -21.71 -3.76
CA ALA A 109 -15.39 -21.41 -2.54
C ALA A 109 -15.21 -19.88 -2.36
N LEU A 110 -14.84 -19.43 -1.16
CA LEU A 110 -14.55 -18.01 -0.91
C LEU A 110 -13.47 -17.49 -1.88
N GLY A 111 -13.76 -16.35 -2.49
CA GLY A 111 -12.92 -15.68 -3.49
C GLY A 111 -13.01 -16.28 -4.90
N GLN A 112 -13.71 -17.41 -5.10
CA GLN A 112 -13.91 -17.95 -6.45
C GLN A 112 -15.01 -17.21 -7.19
N VAL A 113 -14.86 -17.16 -8.51
CA VAL A 113 -15.78 -16.49 -9.44
C VAL A 113 -16.40 -17.54 -10.36
N SER A 114 -17.71 -17.43 -10.60
CA SER A 114 -18.41 -18.25 -11.58
C SER A 114 -17.95 -17.94 -13.00
N PRO A 115 -18.13 -18.88 -13.95
CA PRO A 115 -18.23 -18.52 -15.36
C PRO A 115 -19.34 -17.49 -15.59
N GLY A 116 -19.33 -16.83 -16.76
CA GLY A 116 -20.40 -15.93 -17.16
C GLY A 116 -21.73 -16.69 -17.28
N ILE A 117 -22.73 -16.25 -16.53
CA ILE A 117 -24.07 -16.84 -16.50
C ILE A 117 -24.96 -15.99 -17.41
N ALA A 118 -25.42 -16.56 -18.52
CA ALA A 118 -26.37 -15.89 -19.40
C ALA A 118 -27.73 -15.79 -18.69
N LEU A 119 -28.21 -14.56 -18.49
CA LEU A 119 -29.49 -14.25 -17.87
C LEU A 119 -30.27 -13.28 -18.75
N ARG A 120 -31.56 -13.10 -18.46
CA ARG A 120 -32.39 -12.14 -19.21
C ARG A 120 -31.84 -10.73 -19.00
N GLY A 121 -31.29 -10.13 -20.05
CA GLY A 121 -30.78 -8.75 -20.03
C GLY A 121 -29.27 -8.63 -19.79
N GLY A 122 -28.51 -9.72 -19.84
CA GLY A 122 -27.05 -9.67 -19.80
C GLY A 122 -26.38 -10.95 -19.33
N THR A 123 -25.10 -10.81 -18.96
CA THR A 123 -24.29 -11.86 -18.37
C THR A 123 -23.93 -11.49 -16.94
N ALA A 124 -24.16 -12.40 -16.01
CA ALA A 124 -23.77 -12.25 -14.60
C ALA A 124 -22.49 -13.03 -14.28
N PHE A 125 -21.62 -12.42 -13.50
CA PHE A 125 -20.46 -13.05 -12.87
C PHE A 125 -20.63 -12.96 -11.37
N VAL A 126 -20.47 -14.08 -10.69
CA VAL A 126 -20.75 -14.18 -9.26
C VAL A 126 -19.48 -14.56 -8.55
N MET A 127 -19.06 -13.76 -7.57
CA MET A 127 -17.99 -14.13 -6.65
C MET A 127 -18.55 -14.40 -5.27
N ARG A 128 -18.19 -15.54 -4.68
CA ARG A 128 -18.50 -15.81 -3.28
C ARG A 128 -17.53 -15.05 -2.40
N GLY A 129 -18.05 -14.08 -1.66
CA GLY A 129 -17.31 -13.20 -0.78
C GLY A 129 -17.59 -13.47 0.69
N SER A 130 -16.99 -12.64 1.53
CA SER A 130 -17.27 -12.59 2.97
C SER A 130 -16.86 -11.21 3.49
N ASP A 131 -17.54 -10.74 4.52
CA ASP A 131 -17.14 -9.54 5.27
C ASP A 131 -16.54 -9.87 6.64
N ARG A 132 -16.36 -11.16 6.95
CA ARG A 132 -15.83 -11.63 8.25
C ARG A 132 -14.51 -10.97 8.62
N HIS A 133 -13.64 -10.75 7.63
CA HIS A 133 -12.31 -10.19 7.80
C HIS A 133 -12.37 -8.69 8.03
N ARG A 134 -13.22 -7.97 7.29
CA ARG A 134 -13.50 -6.55 7.57
C ARG A 134 -14.09 -6.33 8.96
N LEU A 135 -15.06 -7.15 9.37
CA LEU A 135 -15.66 -7.08 10.70
C LEU A 135 -14.64 -7.42 11.80
N ALA A 136 -13.77 -8.42 11.57
CA ALA A 136 -12.67 -8.72 12.48
C ALA A 136 -11.69 -7.54 12.59
N ALA A 137 -11.33 -6.91 11.46
CA ALA A 137 -10.46 -5.73 11.44
C ALA A 137 -11.05 -4.58 12.26
N GLN A 138 -12.34 -4.30 12.09
CA GLN A 138 -13.08 -3.31 12.85
C GLN A 138 -13.10 -3.63 14.35
N ALA A 139 -13.35 -4.89 14.71
CA ALA A 139 -13.37 -5.34 16.10
C ALA A 139 -11.99 -5.23 16.77
N HIS A 140 -10.92 -5.62 16.07
CA HIS A 140 -9.55 -5.48 16.56
C HIS A 140 -9.16 -4.01 16.68
N TYR A 141 -9.55 -3.17 15.72
CA TYR A 141 -9.31 -1.73 15.79
C TYR A 141 -9.96 -1.09 17.01
N ALA A 142 -11.23 -1.43 17.28
CA ALA A 142 -11.95 -0.95 18.47
C ALA A 142 -11.28 -1.37 19.79
N LYS A 143 -10.62 -2.54 19.80
CA LYS A 143 -9.84 -3.04 20.95
C LYS A 143 -8.41 -2.49 21.01
N LYS A 144 -8.05 -1.56 20.11
CA LYS A 144 -6.68 -1.02 19.94
C LYS A 144 -5.62 -2.08 19.58
N GLN A 145 -6.08 -3.23 19.07
CA GLN A 145 -5.23 -4.32 18.57
C GLN A 145 -4.86 -4.02 17.13
N TYR A 146 -4.04 -2.99 16.92
CA TYR A 146 -3.82 -2.41 15.60
C TYR A 146 -3.09 -3.35 14.64
N LYS A 147 -2.27 -4.28 15.14
CA LYS A 147 -1.57 -5.24 14.28
C LYS A 147 -2.55 -6.26 13.72
N GLU A 148 -3.38 -6.83 14.57
CA GLU A 148 -4.44 -7.78 14.23
C GLU A 148 -5.49 -7.12 13.33
N ALA A 149 -5.79 -5.84 13.56
CA ALA A 149 -6.67 -5.07 12.70
C ALA A 149 -6.12 -4.91 11.28
N GLN A 150 -4.81 -4.63 11.14
CA GLN A 150 -4.16 -4.56 9.84
C GLN A 150 -4.17 -5.91 9.13
N GLU A 151 -3.85 -7.00 9.84
CA GLU A 151 -3.84 -8.35 9.28
C GLU A 151 -5.23 -8.75 8.76
N ALA A 152 -6.28 -8.53 9.55
CA ALA A 152 -7.65 -8.80 9.15
C ALA A 152 -8.10 -7.90 7.98
N ALA A 153 -7.72 -6.62 7.96
CA ALA A 153 -8.04 -5.73 6.85
C ALA A 153 -7.36 -6.20 5.54
N LEU A 154 -6.10 -6.66 5.62
CA LEU A 154 -5.38 -7.21 4.48
C LEU A 154 -6.00 -8.53 3.98
N GLN A 155 -6.49 -9.39 4.87
CA GLN A 155 -7.20 -10.61 4.48
C GLN A 155 -8.52 -10.30 3.76
N ASP A 156 -9.23 -9.24 4.18
CA ASP A 156 -10.42 -8.77 3.48
C ASP A 156 -10.06 -8.22 2.09
N LEU A 157 -9.02 -7.38 2.01
CA LEU A 157 -8.54 -6.80 0.75
C LEU A 157 -7.98 -7.84 -0.24
N ALA A 158 -7.52 -8.99 0.24
CA ALA A 158 -7.16 -10.11 -0.62
C ALA A 158 -8.37 -10.72 -1.35
N LEU A 159 -9.55 -10.69 -0.71
CA LEU A 159 -10.82 -11.14 -1.31
C LEU A 159 -11.50 -10.02 -2.10
N ASN A 160 -11.56 -8.83 -1.52
CA ASN A 160 -12.19 -7.63 -2.06
C ASN A 160 -11.22 -6.43 -2.04
N PRO A 161 -10.29 -6.33 -3.01
CA PRO A 161 -9.37 -5.20 -3.13
C PRO A 161 -10.08 -3.87 -3.42
N SER A 162 -11.37 -3.90 -3.74
CA SER A 162 -12.19 -2.72 -3.97
C SER A 162 -12.94 -2.23 -2.73
N SER A 163 -12.68 -2.80 -1.55
CA SER A 163 -13.32 -2.38 -0.30
C SER A 163 -12.75 -1.07 0.23
N ALA A 164 -13.43 0.05 -0.03
CA ALA A 164 -13.07 1.36 0.52
C ALA A 164 -13.02 1.33 2.06
N ALA A 165 -13.98 0.65 2.70
CA ALA A 165 -14.04 0.47 4.15
C ALA A 165 -12.82 -0.29 4.70
N SER A 166 -12.33 -1.31 4.00
CA SER A 166 -11.15 -2.07 4.45
C SER A 166 -9.84 -1.30 4.24
N TRP A 167 -9.75 -0.49 3.17
CA TRP A 167 -8.65 0.47 2.99
C TRP A 167 -8.64 1.54 4.09
N LEU A 168 -9.81 2.04 4.48
CA LEU A 168 -9.97 2.97 5.60
C LEU A 168 -9.51 2.33 6.92
N LEU A 169 -9.98 1.13 7.24
CA LEU A 169 -9.58 0.38 8.44
C LEU A 169 -8.07 0.11 8.47
N LEU A 170 -7.47 -0.29 7.34
CA LEU A 170 -6.03 -0.50 7.22
C LEU A 170 -5.26 0.80 7.50
N GLY A 171 -5.69 1.91 6.90
CA GLY A 171 -5.05 3.21 7.09
C GLY A 171 -5.17 3.72 8.52
N GLN A 172 -6.36 3.61 9.12
CA GLN A 172 -6.60 3.98 10.52
C GLN A 172 -5.77 3.14 11.48
N SER A 173 -5.68 1.83 11.25
CA SER A 173 -4.90 0.91 12.08
C SER A 173 -3.41 1.21 12.00
N ARG A 174 -2.89 1.53 10.80
CA ARG A 174 -1.50 1.97 10.60
C ARG A 174 -1.21 3.30 11.27
N ALA A 175 -2.09 4.28 11.12
CA ALA A 175 -1.93 5.59 11.74
C ALA A 175 -1.88 5.47 13.27
N ALA A 176 -2.77 4.67 13.85
CA ALA A 176 -2.81 4.43 15.29
C ALA A 176 -1.60 3.61 15.81
N ALA A 177 -0.98 2.82 14.95
CA ALA A 177 0.29 2.12 15.22
C ALA A 177 1.54 3.00 14.97
N GLY A 178 1.38 4.26 14.56
CA GLY A 178 2.48 5.19 14.27
C GLY A 178 3.05 5.10 12.84
N ASP A 179 2.56 4.19 12.00
CA ASP A 179 2.92 4.10 10.58
C ASP A 179 2.11 5.09 9.74
N LEU A 180 2.44 6.38 9.86
CA LEU A 180 1.74 7.45 9.14
C LEU A 180 1.93 7.35 7.62
N ALA A 181 3.13 6.95 7.16
CA ALA A 181 3.41 6.80 5.73
C ALA A 181 2.58 5.66 5.11
N GLY A 182 2.51 4.51 5.77
CA GLY A 182 1.67 3.41 5.34
C GLY A 182 0.17 3.69 5.47
N ALA A 183 -0.23 4.55 6.43
CA ALA A 183 -1.60 5.03 6.55
C ALA A 183 -2.04 5.89 5.37
N HIS A 184 -1.25 6.90 5.00
CA HIS A 184 -1.51 7.74 3.83
C HIS A 184 -1.66 6.92 2.55
N LYS A 185 -0.77 5.94 2.32
CA LYS A 185 -0.87 5.03 1.17
C LYS A 185 -2.18 4.23 1.16
N ALA A 186 -2.66 3.77 2.32
CA ALA A 186 -3.91 3.04 2.40
C ALA A 186 -5.11 3.97 2.12
N PHE A 187 -5.09 5.20 2.66
CA PHE A 187 -6.13 6.20 2.38
C PHE A 187 -6.15 6.63 0.91
N ASP A 188 -4.99 6.85 0.30
CA ASP A 188 -4.86 7.18 -1.11
C ASP A 188 -5.44 6.07 -1.98
N THR A 189 -5.10 4.81 -1.70
CA THR A 189 -5.68 3.66 -2.40
C THR A 189 -7.19 3.59 -2.21
N GLY A 190 -7.69 3.81 -0.99
CA GLY A 190 -9.13 3.88 -0.71
C GLY A 190 -9.83 4.98 -1.51
N LEU A 191 -9.22 6.16 -1.66
CA LEU A 191 -9.78 7.27 -2.44
C LEU A 191 -9.68 7.05 -3.96
N LEU A 192 -8.75 6.22 -4.44
CA LEU A 192 -8.77 5.74 -5.83
C LEU A 192 -9.96 4.82 -6.11
N ILE A 193 -10.39 4.07 -5.08
CA ILE A 193 -11.62 3.30 -5.12
C ILE A 193 -12.80 4.26 -5.08
N ASP A 194 -13.04 4.95 -3.98
CA ASP A 194 -14.13 5.90 -3.81
C ASP A 194 -13.62 7.32 -3.50
N PRO A 195 -13.50 8.19 -4.52
CA PRO A 195 -13.01 9.56 -4.32
C PRO A 195 -13.92 10.43 -3.46
N ARG A 196 -15.18 10.05 -3.27
CA ARG A 196 -16.20 10.83 -2.56
C ARG A 196 -16.47 10.33 -1.15
N ASP A 197 -15.77 9.29 -0.69
CA ASP A 197 -15.91 8.76 0.66
C ASP A 197 -15.46 9.81 1.70
N PRO A 198 -16.39 10.34 2.52
CA PRO A 198 -16.08 11.42 3.44
C PRO A 198 -15.15 10.97 4.58
N GLU A 199 -15.22 9.71 4.99
CA GLU A 199 -14.39 9.16 6.07
C GLU A 199 -12.95 8.96 5.59
N LEU A 200 -12.74 8.49 4.36
CA LEU A 200 -11.42 8.43 3.74
C LEU A 200 -10.82 9.83 3.53
N GLN A 201 -11.61 10.80 3.04
CA GLN A 201 -11.14 12.19 2.89
C GLN A 201 -10.77 12.82 4.24
N LYS A 202 -11.56 12.55 5.29
CA LYS A 202 -11.28 13.01 6.66
C LYS A 202 -10.03 12.34 7.22
N ALA A 203 -9.93 11.02 7.14
CA ALA A 203 -8.82 10.24 7.67
C ALA A 203 -7.48 10.60 7.00
N LYS A 204 -7.49 10.89 5.69
CA LYS A 204 -6.31 11.38 4.96
C LYS A 204 -5.83 12.74 5.46
N ARG A 205 -6.74 13.67 5.77
CA ARG A 205 -6.39 15.03 6.23
C ARG A 205 -5.85 15.04 7.66
N LEU A 206 -6.32 14.13 8.51
CA LEU A 206 -5.96 14.06 9.93
C LEU A 206 -5.52 12.63 10.32
N PRO A 207 -4.38 12.15 9.80
CA PRO A 207 -3.90 10.82 10.14
C PRO A 207 -3.47 10.80 11.62
N GLY A 208 -4.11 9.96 12.42
CA GLY A 208 -3.80 9.82 13.85
C GLY A 208 -4.86 10.39 14.79
N GLN A 209 -5.81 11.18 14.30
CA GLN A 209 -7.06 11.41 15.02
C GLN A 209 -7.99 10.22 14.70
N ALA A 210 -7.92 9.17 15.53
CA ALA A 210 -8.77 8.01 15.40
C ALA A 210 -10.25 8.45 15.42
N PRO A 211 -11.03 8.27 14.33
CA PRO A 211 -12.46 8.36 14.47
C PRO A 211 -12.94 7.22 15.38
N ALA A 212 -14.06 7.44 16.06
CA ALA A 212 -14.76 6.38 16.77
C ALA A 212 -14.91 5.14 15.85
N PRO A 213 -14.92 3.90 16.42
CA PRO A 213 -15.06 2.70 15.61
C PRO A 213 -16.21 2.88 14.64
N LEU A 214 -15.95 2.58 13.35
CA LEU A 214 -16.94 2.67 12.29
C LEU A 214 -18.25 2.06 12.82
N ALA A 215 -19.40 2.69 12.56
CA ALA A 215 -20.65 1.96 12.71
C ALA A 215 -20.57 0.70 11.81
N PRO A 216 -21.24 -0.43 12.12
CA PRO A 216 -21.35 -1.53 11.17
C PRO A 216 -21.76 -0.92 9.83
N ALA A 217 -20.94 -1.15 8.79
CA ALA A 217 -21.16 -0.55 7.49
C ALA A 217 -22.61 -0.86 7.10
N MET A 218 -23.43 0.18 6.93
CA MET A 218 -24.67 0.00 6.20
C MET A 218 -24.29 -0.64 4.86
N PRO A 219 -25.05 -1.63 4.38
CA PRO A 219 -24.86 -2.10 3.01
C PRO A 219 -24.84 -0.86 2.10
N PRO A 220 -24.03 -0.83 1.04
CA PRO A 220 -24.11 0.26 0.08
C PRO A 220 -25.58 0.44 -0.27
N ALA A 221 -26.07 1.69 -0.25
CA ALA A 221 -27.40 1.97 -0.76
C ALA A 221 -27.48 1.30 -2.15
N PRO A 222 -28.49 0.44 -2.41
CA PRO A 222 -28.56 -0.27 -3.68
C PRO A 222 -28.46 0.77 -4.79
N THR A 223 -27.39 0.68 -5.58
CA THR A 223 -27.28 1.52 -6.77
C THR A 223 -28.30 0.99 -7.76
N ALA A 224 -29.39 1.75 -7.88
CA ALA A 224 -30.52 1.50 -8.76
C ALA A 224 -31.10 0.07 -8.67
N ALA A 225 -32.21 -0.04 -7.95
CA ALA A 225 -33.15 -1.13 -8.14
C ALA A 225 -33.32 -1.41 -9.65
N VAL A 226 -33.32 -2.70 -10.00
CA VAL A 226 -33.80 -3.20 -11.30
C VAL A 226 -35.07 -2.41 -11.66
N PRO A 227 -35.10 -1.67 -12.78
CA PRO A 227 -36.28 -0.89 -13.09
C PRO A 227 -37.46 -1.83 -13.30
N PRO A 228 -38.60 -1.67 -12.59
CA PRO A 228 -39.84 -2.23 -13.06
C PRO A 228 -40.21 -1.56 -14.40
N ALA A 229 -40.84 -2.32 -15.29
CA ALA A 229 -41.31 -1.86 -16.61
C ALA A 229 -42.19 -0.58 -16.50
N PRO A 230 -42.26 0.26 -17.55
CA PRO A 230 -42.69 1.64 -17.41
C PRO A 230 -44.20 1.77 -17.29
N ALA A 231 -44.64 2.67 -16.41
CA ALA A 231 -45.91 3.38 -16.54
C ALA A 231 -45.66 4.87 -16.24
N GLU A 232 -46.13 5.72 -17.14
CA GLU A 232 -45.97 7.18 -17.19
C GLU A 232 -47.12 7.88 -16.39
N PRO A 233 -47.19 9.23 -16.28
CA PRO A 233 -46.67 10.00 -15.14
C PRO A 233 -47.73 10.86 -14.39
N ALA A 234 -47.38 11.42 -13.23
CA ALA A 234 -47.93 12.70 -12.73
C ALA A 234 -47.00 13.37 -11.70
N ALA A 235 -46.90 14.71 -11.79
CA ALA A 235 -45.96 15.61 -11.12
C ALA A 235 -46.52 16.20 -9.78
N PRO A 236 -46.07 17.38 -9.28
CA PRO A 236 -44.88 17.62 -8.45
C PRO A 236 -45.21 18.30 -7.09
N GLY A 237 -44.24 18.41 -6.18
CA GLY A 237 -44.38 19.21 -4.96
C GLY A 237 -43.04 19.61 -4.33
N ALA A 238 -42.79 20.92 -4.28
CA ALA A 238 -41.61 21.59 -3.74
C ALA A 238 -41.73 21.89 -2.23
N GLY A 239 -40.60 22.06 -1.53
CA GLY A 239 -40.56 22.74 -0.23
C GLY A 239 -39.24 22.53 0.55
N PRO A 240 -38.78 23.51 1.37
CA PRO A 240 -37.40 23.99 1.25
C PRO A 240 -36.46 23.68 2.44
N ALA A 241 -35.21 24.11 2.22
CA ALA A 241 -34.02 24.06 3.05
C ALA A 241 -34.20 24.43 4.54
N ALA A 242 -33.40 23.77 5.38
CA ALA A 242 -33.09 24.20 6.75
C ALA A 242 -31.57 24.20 6.97
N THR A 243 -31.05 25.40 7.21
CA THR A 243 -29.71 25.74 7.70
C THR A 243 -29.55 25.38 9.18
N ALA A 244 -28.39 24.86 9.58
CA ALA A 244 -27.94 24.78 10.98
C ALA A 244 -26.39 24.59 11.05
N PRO A 245 -25.72 24.84 12.18
CA PRO A 245 -24.64 25.83 12.28
C PRO A 245 -23.23 25.24 12.30
N ALA A 246 -22.26 26.10 11.99
CA ALA A 246 -20.83 25.83 12.09
C ALA A 246 -20.43 25.52 13.55
N MET A 247 -19.84 24.35 13.76
CA MET A 247 -19.16 23.96 14.99
C MET A 247 -17.66 23.94 14.72
N THR A 248 -16.96 24.91 15.31
CA THR A 248 -15.50 25.06 15.31
C THR A 248 -14.84 23.90 16.05
N VAL A 249 -14.09 23.08 15.33
CA VAL A 249 -13.24 22.01 15.88
C VAL A 249 -11.79 22.48 15.86
N GLY A 250 -11.08 22.23 16.96
CA GLY A 250 -9.75 22.73 17.27
C GLY A 250 -8.74 22.62 16.12
N ALA A 251 -8.03 23.72 15.90
CA ALA A 251 -7.10 23.90 14.81
C ALA A 251 -5.99 22.83 14.82
N PRO A 252 -5.56 22.34 13.63
CA PRO A 252 -4.34 21.54 13.49
C PRO A 252 -3.15 22.29 14.10
N PRO A 253 -2.00 21.63 14.40
CA PRO A 253 -0.79 22.34 14.77
C PRO A 253 -0.55 23.42 13.72
N GLU A 254 -0.74 24.66 14.15
CA GLU A 254 -0.71 25.82 13.28
C GLU A 254 0.74 25.91 12.81
N ILE A 255 0.93 25.87 11.48
CA ILE A 255 2.24 26.19 10.91
C ILE A 255 2.61 27.55 11.52
N PRO A 256 3.79 27.71 12.12
CA PRO A 256 4.18 28.98 12.72
C PRO A 256 3.90 30.11 11.72
N ASN A 257 3.23 31.17 12.18
CA ASN A 257 2.84 32.27 11.28
C ASN A 257 4.02 32.86 10.50
N GLU A 258 5.24 32.77 11.06
CA GLU A 258 6.48 33.14 10.38
C GLU A 258 6.79 32.26 9.15
N ASP A 259 6.62 30.94 9.23
CA ASP A 259 6.87 30.03 8.11
C ASP A 259 5.86 30.22 6.98
N VAL A 260 4.59 30.48 7.32
CA VAL A 260 3.53 30.80 6.33
C VAL A 260 3.82 32.14 5.65
N LEU A 261 4.25 33.14 6.42
CA LEU A 261 4.62 34.45 5.89
C LEU A 261 5.86 34.35 5.00
N GLU A 262 6.89 33.62 5.43
CA GLU A 262 8.11 33.40 4.64
C GLU A 262 7.78 32.63 3.35
N ALA A 263 6.95 31.59 3.41
CA ALA A 263 6.53 30.85 2.21
C ALA A 263 5.85 31.76 1.17
N ARG A 264 5.01 32.70 1.62
CA ARG A 264 4.36 33.69 0.75
C ARG A 264 5.36 34.68 0.16
N GLN A 265 6.31 35.18 0.96
CA GLN A 265 7.38 36.06 0.47
C GLN A 265 8.28 35.37 -0.56
N LEU A 266 8.58 34.08 -0.35
CA LEU A 266 9.33 33.27 -1.30
C LEU A 266 8.56 33.07 -2.60
N LEU A 267 7.24 32.85 -2.53
CA LEU A 267 6.38 32.80 -3.72
C LEU A 267 6.42 34.11 -4.52
N ASP A 268 6.29 35.26 -3.85
CA ASP A 268 6.33 36.56 -4.55
C ASP A 268 7.72 36.85 -5.13
N SER A 269 8.78 36.48 -4.42
CA SER A 269 10.15 36.53 -4.92
C SER A 269 10.35 35.62 -6.14
N ALA A 270 9.74 34.43 -6.14
CA ALA A 270 9.80 33.49 -7.25
C ALA A 270 9.05 34.03 -8.48
N LYS A 271 7.86 34.62 -8.30
CA LYS A 271 7.13 35.30 -9.38
C LYS A 271 7.97 36.41 -9.99
N HIS A 272 8.66 37.20 -9.17
CA HIS A 272 9.52 38.27 -9.65
C HIS A 272 10.75 37.75 -10.39
N ALA A 273 11.39 36.68 -9.88
CA ALA A 273 12.53 36.03 -10.53
C ALA A 273 12.15 35.35 -11.85
N ASN A 274 10.92 34.82 -11.95
CA ASN A 274 10.40 34.17 -13.14
C ASN A 274 9.72 35.14 -14.13
N LYS A 275 9.60 36.43 -13.80
CA LYS A 275 9.01 37.43 -14.68
C LYS A 275 9.82 37.47 -15.98
N ASP A 276 9.14 37.30 -17.11
CA ASP A 276 9.73 37.24 -18.45
C ASP A 276 10.80 36.13 -18.62
N GLY A 277 10.77 35.09 -17.78
CA GLY A 277 11.74 33.98 -17.82
C GLY A 277 13.17 34.38 -17.43
N ARG A 278 13.33 35.48 -16.66
CA ARG A 278 14.64 36.07 -16.35
C ARG A 278 15.58 35.14 -15.58
N ASP A 279 15.08 34.42 -14.58
CA ASP A 279 15.88 33.48 -13.78
C ASP A 279 15.03 32.28 -13.31
N PRO A 280 14.74 31.31 -14.19
CA PRO A 280 13.89 30.16 -13.87
C PRO A 280 14.55 29.21 -12.88
N VAL A 281 15.88 29.24 -12.71
CA VAL A 281 16.60 28.41 -11.73
C VAL A 281 16.40 28.96 -10.32
N LYS A 282 16.55 30.27 -10.15
CA LYS A 282 16.28 30.93 -8.87
C LYS A 282 14.80 30.83 -8.49
N ALA A 283 13.90 31.00 -9.45
CA ALA A 283 12.47 30.83 -9.22
C ALA A 283 12.13 29.42 -8.71
N GLU A 284 12.70 28.37 -9.32
CA GLU A 284 12.50 26.99 -8.86
C GLU A 284 12.99 26.77 -7.43
N GLN A 285 14.19 27.27 -7.08
CA GLN A 285 14.75 27.13 -5.75
C GLN A 285 13.90 27.82 -4.68
N LEU A 286 13.38 29.01 -4.99
CA LEU A 286 12.48 29.75 -4.11
C LEU A 286 11.17 28.99 -3.90
N LEU A 287 10.61 28.41 -4.97
CA LEU A 287 9.37 27.63 -4.91
C LEU A 287 9.55 26.33 -4.12
N LEU A 288 10.64 25.60 -4.33
CA LEU A 288 10.96 24.39 -3.55
C LEU A 288 11.13 24.66 -2.05
N ARG A 289 11.57 25.87 -1.68
CA ARG A 289 11.64 26.30 -0.29
C ARG A 289 10.26 26.70 0.24
N ALA A 290 9.48 27.45 -0.55
CA ALA A 290 8.13 27.85 -0.20
C ALA A 290 7.22 26.63 0.07
N THR A 291 7.28 25.60 -0.79
CA THR A 291 6.45 24.39 -0.64
C THR A 291 6.88 23.49 0.52
N LYS A 292 8.11 23.64 1.02
CA LYS A 292 8.57 22.95 2.24
C LYS A 292 8.10 23.65 3.51
N LEU A 293 8.11 24.99 3.51
CA LEU A 293 7.66 25.81 4.64
C LEU A 293 6.13 25.78 4.77
N ASP A 294 5.43 25.89 3.65
CA ASP A 294 3.98 25.74 3.60
C ASP A 294 3.58 24.74 2.49
N PRO A 295 3.42 23.45 2.85
CA PRO A 295 2.94 22.43 1.93
C PRO A 295 1.50 22.68 1.44
N LYS A 296 0.73 23.53 2.11
CA LYS A 296 -0.66 23.85 1.75
C LYS A 296 -0.76 25.04 0.79
N LEU A 297 0.35 25.70 0.47
CA LEU A 297 0.38 26.87 -0.42
C LEU A 297 0.18 26.45 -1.89
N ALA A 298 -1.07 26.23 -2.28
CA ALA A 298 -1.45 25.80 -3.63
C ALA A 298 -0.82 26.64 -4.77
N PRO A 299 -0.74 27.99 -4.67
CA PRO A 299 -0.14 28.80 -5.72
C PRO A 299 1.37 28.55 -5.92
N ALA A 300 2.09 28.15 -4.88
CA ALA A 300 3.51 27.82 -5.00
C ALA A 300 3.73 26.48 -5.73
N TRP A 301 2.89 25.49 -5.44
CA TRP A 301 2.87 24.23 -6.17
C TRP A 301 2.49 24.42 -7.64
N LEU A 302 1.50 25.28 -7.94
CA LEU A 302 1.09 25.60 -9.30
C LEU A 302 2.24 26.20 -10.11
N LEU A 303 2.90 27.24 -9.57
CA LEU A 303 3.99 27.92 -10.28
C LEU A 303 5.21 27.01 -10.46
N LEU A 304 5.49 26.13 -9.50
CA LEU A 304 6.54 25.12 -9.62
C LEU A 304 6.24 24.14 -10.76
N ALA A 305 4.98 23.69 -10.86
CA ALA A 305 4.53 22.76 -11.88
C ALA A 305 4.65 23.37 -13.29
N GLN A 306 4.21 24.62 -13.47
CA GLN A 306 4.34 25.36 -14.73
C GLN A 306 5.81 25.50 -15.16
N LEU A 307 6.71 25.75 -14.21
CA LEU A 307 8.13 25.93 -14.48
C LEU A 307 8.81 24.60 -14.85
N GLN A 308 8.40 23.49 -14.23
CA GLN A 308 8.83 22.14 -14.61
C GLN A 308 8.30 21.74 -15.99
N GLU A 309 7.03 22.07 -16.26
CA GLU A 309 6.40 21.82 -17.55
C GLU A 309 7.10 22.60 -18.68
N ALA A 310 7.44 23.87 -18.47
CA ALA A 310 8.21 24.67 -19.43
C ALA A 310 9.61 24.09 -19.72
N LYS A 311 10.16 23.29 -18.79
CA LYS A 311 11.43 22.55 -18.96
C LYS A 311 11.24 21.16 -19.58
N GLY A 312 10.01 20.75 -19.91
CA GLY A 312 9.68 19.41 -20.40
C GLY A 312 9.72 18.32 -19.32
N GLN A 313 9.77 18.70 -18.04
CA GLN A 313 9.82 17.79 -16.90
C GLN A 313 8.40 17.37 -16.49
N TYR A 314 7.71 16.69 -17.40
CA TYR A 314 6.27 16.39 -17.27
C TYR A 314 5.95 15.48 -16.07
N ALA A 315 6.88 14.65 -15.60
CA ALA A 315 6.65 13.76 -14.46
C ALA A 315 6.64 14.54 -13.15
N GLU A 316 7.63 15.41 -12.97
CA GLU A 316 7.74 16.33 -11.85
C GLU A 316 6.58 17.33 -11.85
N ALA A 317 6.24 17.87 -13.02
CA ALA A 317 5.09 18.75 -13.19
C ALA A 317 3.77 18.06 -12.80
N THR A 318 3.58 16.79 -13.17
CA THR A 318 2.40 16.01 -12.78
C THR A 318 2.27 15.90 -11.26
N ILE A 319 3.37 15.67 -10.55
CA ILE A 319 3.37 15.62 -9.07
C ILE A 319 3.02 16.99 -8.49
N SER A 320 3.66 18.06 -8.97
CA SER A 320 3.44 19.42 -8.48
C SER A 320 2.03 19.94 -8.77
N TYR A 321 1.48 19.66 -9.95
CA TYR A 321 0.09 19.98 -10.30
C TYR A 321 -0.91 19.21 -9.44
N HIS A 322 -0.65 17.93 -9.17
CA HIS A 322 -1.47 17.14 -8.26
C HIS A 322 -1.45 17.72 -6.84
N GLN A 323 -0.29 18.14 -6.34
CA GLN A 323 -0.21 18.83 -5.04
C GLN A 323 -1.06 20.11 -5.04
N ALA A 324 -0.91 20.98 -6.04
CA ALA A 324 -1.70 22.20 -6.16
C ALA A 324 -3.22 21.91 -6.16
N ALA A 325 -3.68 20.98 -7.01
CA ALA A 325 -5.09 20.58 -7.11
C ALA A 325 -5.63 19.90 -5.84
N SER A 326 -4.77 19.22 -5.07
CA SER A 326 -5.17 18.61 -3.80
C SER A 326 -5.40 19.64 -2.68
N GLN A 327 -4.68 20.76 -2.71
CA GLN A 327 -4.82 21.85 -1.74
C GLN A 327 -5.95 22.81 -2.13
N ASP A 328 -6.09 23.09 -3.43
CA ASP A 328 -7.18 23.90 -3.99
C ASP A 328 -7.81 23.19 -5.21
N PRO A 329 -8.87 22.39 -5.00
CA PRO A 329 -9.56 21.70 -6.09
C PRO A 329 -10.21 22.64 -7.11
N ALA A 330 -10.47 23.91 -6.76
CA ALA A 330 -11.07 24.90 -7.65
C ALA A 330 -10.05 25.58 -8.57
N LEU A 331 -8.76 25.31 -8.38
CA LEU A 331 -7.68 25.85 -9.20
C LEU A 331 -7.66 25.15 -10.57
N GLU A 332 -8.47 25.66 -11.50
CA GLU A 332 -8.67 25.08 -12.83
C GLU A 332 -7.35 24.92 -13.61
N GLU A 333 -6.43 25.87 -13.44
CA GLU A 333 -5.11 25.83 -14.07
C GLU A 333 -4.28 24.63 -13.60
N ALA A 334 -4.37 24.26 -12.31
CA ALA A 334 -3.69 23.08 -11.78
C ALA A 334 -4.27 21.78 -12.34
N ASN A 335 -5.60 21.68 -12.42
CA ASN A 335 -6.27 20.51 -13.00
C ASN A 335 -5.99 20.35 -14.49
N THR A 336 -5.93 21.48 -15.22
CA THR A 336 -5.65 21.52 -16.65
C THR A 336 -4.19 21.15 -16.92
N GLY A 337 -3.25 21.75 -16.17
CA GLY A 337 -1.83 21.44 -16.23
C GLY A 337 -1.52 20.00 -15.84
N LEU A 338 -2.22 19.44 -14.85
CA LEU A 338 -2.12 18.03 -14.47
C LEU A 338 -2.48 17.11 -15.64
N ARG A 339 -3.65 17.33 -16.25
CA ARG A 339 -4.11 16.53 -17.40
C ARG A 339 -3.13 16.63 -18.56
N ARG A 340 -2.69 17.85 -18.91
CA ARG A 340 -1.76 18.10 -20.00
C ARG A 340 -0.40 17.44 -19.77
N SER A 341 0.16 17.61 -18.58
CA SER A 341 1.45 16.99 -18.20
C SER A 341 1.36 15.48 -18.18
N PHE A 342 0.25 14.92 -17.68
CA PHE A 342 0.02 13.48 -17.66
C PHE A 342 -0.08 12.88 -19.08
N LEU A 343 -0.77 13.57 -20.01
CA LEU A 343 -0.86 13.14 -21.41
C LEU A 343 0.48 13.23 -22.16
N ALA A 344 1.38 14.11 -21.72
CA ALA A 344 2.73 14.24 -22.27
C ALA A 344 3.70 13.14 -21.78
N LEU A 345 3.28 12.31 -20.82
CA LEU A 345 4.08 11.16 -20.36
C LEU A 345 3.94 9.97 -21.31
N ASP A 346 5.07 9.35 -21.65
CA ASP A 346 5.07 8.08 -22.37
C ASP A 346 4.41 6.96 -21.53
N LYS A 347 3.90 5.92 -22.21
CA LYS A 347 3.18 4.81 -21.57
C LYS A 347 4.00 4.10 -20.48
N GLU A 348 5.33 4.04 -20.62
CA GLU A 348 6.19 3.45 -19.59
C GLU A 348 6.34 4.35 -18.36
N ARG A 349 6.42 5.67 -18.53
CA ARG A 349 6.45 6.65 -17.43
C ARG A 349 5.15 6.64 -16.65
N VAL A 350 4.01 6.56 -17.34
CA VAL A 350 2.69 6.43 -16.70
C VAL A 350 2.61 5.11 -15.93
N ALA A 351 3.09 4.00 -16.51
CA ALA A 351 3.17 2.71 -15.81
C ALA A 351 4.05 2.79 -14.54
N ARG A 352 5.15 3.54 -14.59
CA ARG A 352 6.05 3.79 -13.45
C ARG A 352 5.49 4.69 -12.36
N LEU A 353 4.53 5.56 -12.68
CA LEU A 353 3.84 6.37 -11.66
C LEU A 353 2.75 5.56 -10.93
N GLY A 354 2.22 4.51 -11.58
CA GLY A 354 1.30 3.55 -10.98
C GLY A 354 1.98 2.36 -10.28
N SER A 355 3.26 2.11 -10.53
CA SER A 355 4.06 1.11 -9.84
C SER A 355 4.88 1.74 -8.71
N SER A 356 4.97 1.09 -7.55
CA SER A 356 5.82 1.52 -6.44
C SER A 356 7.30 1.21 -6.69
N GLU A 357 7.81 1.48 -7.90
CA GLU A 357 9.24 1.34 -8.21
C GLU A 357 9.98 2.65 -7.92
N PRO A 358 11.23 2.58 -7.40
CA PRO A 358 12.05 3.76 -7.21
C PRO A 358 12.42 4.37 -8.57
N SER A 359 12.31 5.70 -8.66
CA SER A 359 12.66 6.55 -9.80
C SER A 359 14.01 6.17 -10.44
N ARG A 360 14.07 6.14 -11.79
CA ARG A 360 15.32 6.02 -12.58
C ARG A 360 16.33 7.11 -12.16
N PRO A 361 17.66 6.85 -12.26
CA PRO A 361 18.67 7.79 -11.82
C PRO A 361 18.73 9.04 -12.72
N PRO A 362 19.29 10.15 -12.21
CA PRO A 362 19.41 11.40 -12.95
C PRO A 362 20.34 11.25 -14.17
N ILE A 363 20.09 12.08 -15.19
CA ILE A 363 20.92 12.21 -16.39
C ILE A 363 22.41 12.40 -15.98
N PRO A 364 23.36 11.68 -16.63
CA PRO A 364 24.79 11.84 -16.37
C PRO A 364 25.23 13.30 -16.49
N ARG A 365 26.08 13.73 -15.55
CA ARG A 365 26.58 15.12 -15.40
C ARG A 365 27.46 15.61 -16.56
N ASP A 366 27.78 14.76 -17.52
CA ASP A 366 28.78 15.07 -18.54
C ASP A 366 28.24 16.01 -19.65
N THR A 367 26.98 16.47 -19.55
CA THR A 367 26.33 17.34 -20.55
C THR A 367 25.89 18.72 -20.04
N LEU A 368 26.29 19.16 -18.84
CA LEU A 368 25.97 20.51 -18.34
C LEU A 368 27.23 21.26 -17.86
N PRO A 369 27.43 22.53 -18.28
CA PRO A 369 28.59 23.33 -17.89
C PRO A 369 28.55 23.71 -16.40
N ASP A 370 29.74 23.80 -15.80
CA ASP A 370 29.98 23.91 -14.36
C ASP A 370 29.27 25.11 -13.68
N ALA A 371 28.59 24.82 -12.56
CA ALA A 371 28.06 25.83 -11.62
C ALA A 371 28.22 25.35 -10.16
N PRO A 372 28.32 26.27 -9.18
CA PRO A 372 29.37 26.22 -8.16
C PRO A 372 29.12 25.26 -7.00
N LYS A 373 30.22 24.73 -6.46
CA LYS A 373 30.32 23.71 -5.41
C LYS A 373 29.68 24.16 -4.10
N ARG A 374 28.63 23.47 -3.64
CA ARG A 374 28.27 23.39 -2.21
C ARG A 374 29.02 22.23 -1.56
N VAL A 375 29.74 22.52 -0.49
CA VAL A 375 30.55 21.58 0.29
C VAL A 375 29.64 20.66 1.10
N ILE A 376 29.69 19.36 0.82
CA ILE A 376 29.13 18.29 1.65
C ILE A 376 30.30 17.69 2.45
N PRO A 377 30.16 17.39 3.77
CA PRO A 377 31.25 16.81 4.55
C PRO A 377 31.67 15.47 3.95
N ARG A 378 32.94 15.35 3.53
CA ARG A 378 33.54 14.08 3.14
C ARG A 378 33.57 13.20 4.39
N GLY A 379 33.00 11.99 4.29
CA GLY A 379 33.40 10.91 5.18
C GLY A 379 34.83 10.54 4.83
N THR A 380 35.81 11.16 5.47
CA THR A 380 37.19 10.69 5.39
C THR A 380 37.31 9.41 6.23
N LEU A 381 38.00 8.43 5.65
CA LEU A 381 38.69 7.43 6.46
C LEU A 381 39.50 8.17 7.54
N PRO A 382 39.51 7.70 8.80
CA PRO A 382 40.55 8.14 9.73
C PRO A 382 41.89 7.94 9.02
N ASP A 383 42.75 8.97 8.99
CA ASP A 383 44.07 8.89 8.38
C ASP A 383 44.73 7.58 8.81
N ALA A 384 45.04 6.73 7.83
CA ALA A 384 45.48 5.38 8.08
C ALA A 384 46.84 5.43 8.81
N PRO A 385 46.95 4.99 10.08
CA PRO A 385 48.25 4.66 10.63
C PRO A 385 48.85 3.52 9.79
N ALA A 386 50.18 3.47 9.71
CA ALA A 386 50.92 2.48 8.94
C ALA A 386 50.35 1.05 9.10
N GLN A 387 50.12 0.39 7.96
CA GLN A 387 49.36 -0.86 7.87
C GLN A 387 50.15 -2.05 8.45
N THR A 388 49.84 -2.48 9.68
CA THR A 388 50.59 -3.57 10.38
C THR A 388 49.83 -4.90 10.53
N GLY A 389 48.62 -5.04 9.97
CA GLY A 389 47.77 -6.24 10.12
C GLY A 389 47.97 -7.35 9.05
N LYS A 390 47.71 -8.61 9.40
CA LYS A 390 47.69 -9.77 8.48
C LYS A 390 46.38 -9.88 7.65
N TRP A 391 45.35 -9.15 8.06
CA TRP A 391 44.00 -9.26 7.49
C TRP A 391 43.51 -7.89 7.02
N ASP A 392 42.70 -7.89 5.96
CA ASP A 392 41.88 -6.77 5.56
C ASP A 392 40.49 -6.93 6.17
N HIS A 393 40.07 -5.94 6.95
CA HIS A 393 38.77 -5.96 7.63
C HIS A 393 37.76 -5.11 6.85
N PHE A 394 36.55 -5.61 6.69
CA PHE A 394 35.44 -4.95 6.02
C PHE A 394 34.19 -5.05 6.89
N PHE A 395 33.19 -4.19 6.62
CA PHE A 395 31.83 -4.44 7.06
C PHE A 395 30.89 -4.56 5.86
N GLN A 396 29.98 -5.53 5.94
CA GLN A 396 28.93 -5.79 4.97
C GLN A 396 27.78 -4.82 5.18
N VAL A 397 27.33 -4.20 4.09
CA VAL A 397 26.20 -3.24 4.07
C VAL A 397 24.99 -3.76 3.30
N ALA A 398 25.18 -4.71 2.39
CA ALA A 398 24.11 -5.37 1.66
C ALA A 398 24.49 -6.80 1.26
N SER A 399 23.48 -7.64 1.01
CA SER A 399 23.64 -8.98 0.42
C SER A 399 22.43 -9.28 -0.46
N VAL A 400 22.65 -9.32 -1.77
CA VAL A 400 21.58 -9.48 -2.77
C VAL A 400 21.91 -10.62 -3.72
N LYS A 401 20.91 -11.23 -4.36
CA LYS A 401 21.15 -12.33 -5.32
C LYS A 401 21.69 -11.84 -6.67
N SER A 402 21.39 -10.60 -7.05
CA SER A 402 21.79 -10.01 -8.32
C SER A 402 23.18 -9.34 -8.26
N GLN A 403 24.06 -9.70 -9.19
CA GLN A 403 25.39 -9.07 -9.32
C GLN A 403 25.30 -7.61 -9.75
N SER A 404 24.37 -7.26 -10.63
CA SER A 404 24.19 -5.88 -11.10
C SER A 404 23.71 -4.95 -9.99
N GLU A 405 22.82 -5.45 -9.13
CA GLU A 405 22.31 -4.75 -7.96
C GLU A 405 23.40 -4.56 -6.90
N ALA A 406 24.18 -5.60 -6.61
CA ALA A 406 25.33 -5.50 -5.70
C ALA A 406 26.38 -4.49 -6.19
N GLN A 407 26.65 -4.45 -7.50
CA GLN A 407 27.55 -3.46 -8.08
C GLN A 407 26.99 -2.04 -8.03
N GLN A 408 25.67 -1.87 -8.20
CA GLN A 408 25.03 -0.57 -8.07
C GLN A 408 25.14 -0.06 -6.63
N GLU A 409 24.91 -0.92 -5.66
CA GLU A 409 25.03 -0.59 -4.25
C GLU A 409 26.49 -0.29 -3.87
N ALA A 410 27.47 -1.07 -4.34
CA ALA A 410 28.88 -0.75 -4.15
C ALA A 410 29.22 0.66 -4.71
N ARG A 411 28.75 1.00 -5.90
CA ARG A 411 28.94 2.36 -6.49
C ARG A 411 28.29 3.46 -5.65
N ASN A 412 27.15 3.20 -4.99
CA ASN A 412 26.53 4.16 -4.07
C ASN A 412 27.47 4.48 -2.91
N TRP A 413 28.08 3.46 -2.31
CA TRP A 413 29.06 3.61 -1.23
C TRP A 413 30.37 4.25 -1.70
N THR A 414 30.86 3.91 -2.90
CA THR A 414 32.02 4.58 -3.51
C THR A 414 31.81 6.08 -3.70
N ARG A 415 30.63 6.48 -4.20
CA ARG A 415 30.28 7.91 -4.34
C ARG A 415 30.23 8.68 -3.02
N ARG A 416 29.99 7.97 -1.91
CA ARG A 416 30.00 8.53 -0.55
C ARG A 416 31.41 8.62 0.05
N GLY A 417 32.44 8.25 -0.71
CA GLY A 417 33.84 8.30 -0.31
C GLY A 417 34.37 7.01 0.33
N PHE A 418 33.60 5.92 0.28
CA PHE A 418 34.00 4.64 0.86
C PHE A 418 34.62 3.72 -0.18
N HIS A 419 35.73 3.05 0.15
CA HIS A 419 36.20 1.92 -0.66
C HIS A 419 35.26 0.74 -0.48
N THR A 420 34.92 0.08 -1.59
CA THR A 420 33.93 -1.00 -1.61
C THR A 420 34.41 -2.20 -2.42
N LYS A 421 34.01 -3.39 -2.00
CA LYS A 421 34.26 -4.65 -2.69
C LYS A 421 32.95 -5.44 -2.77
N VAL A 422 32.60 -5.92 -3.97
CA VAL A 422 31.53 -6.92 -4.13
C VAL A 422 32.17 -8.29 -4.05
N TRP A 423 31.62 -9.17 -3.22
CA TRP A 423 32.13 -10.51 -3.03
C TRP A 423 31.00 -11.55 -3.11
N ALA A 424 31.16 -12.51 -4.01
CA ALA A 424 30.25 -13.63 -4.15
C ALA A 424 30.48 -14.62 -2.99
N TRP A 425 29.41 -14.95 -2.29
CA TRP A 425 29.38 -15.89 -1.19
C TRP A 425 28.34 -16.98 -1.45
N GLN A 426 28.68 -18.23 -1.16
CA GLN A 426 27.74 -19.33 -1.25
C GLN A 426 26.97 -19.43 0.06
N GLY A 427 25.66 -19.20 -0.01
CA GLY A 427 24.76 -19.26 1.13
C GLY A 427 24.49 -20.70 1.58
N PRO A 428 23.97 -20.88 2.81
CA PRO A 428 23.58 -22.19 3.33
C PRO A 428 22.41 -22.82 2.54
N ASP A 429 21.67 -22.01 1.76
CA ASP A 429 20.64 -22.44 0.81
C ASP A 429 21.22 -22.95 -0.52
N GLY A 430 22.55 -23.00 -0.66
CA GLY A 430 23.24 -23.34 -1.90
C GLY A 430 23.23 -22.22 -2.95
N GLY A 431 22.56 -21.10 -2.68
CA GLY A 431 22.47 -19.95 -3.58
C GLY A 431 23.72 -19.06 -3.50
N THR A 432 24.09 -18.45 -4.63
CA THR A 432 25.15 -17.42 -4.64
C THR A 432 24.58 -16.07 -4.27
N TRP A 433 25.13 -15.45 -3.23
CA TRP A 433 24.80 -14.13 -2.75
C TRP A 433 25.95 -13.16 -3.02
N GLN A 434 25.62 -11.97 -3.49
CA GLN A 434 26.57 -10.92 -3.80
C GLN A 434 26.59 -9.94 -2.62
N ARG A 435 27.62 -10.07 -1.78
CA ARG A 435 27.80 -9.22 -0.60
C ARG A 435 28.50 -7.94 -0.98
N VAL A 436 27.99 -6.81 -0.50
CA VAL A 436 28.60 -5.50 -0.66
C VAL A 436 29.34 -5.15 0.61
N LEU A 437 30.65 -5.00 0.50
CA LEU A 437 31.58 -4.81 1.61
C LEU A 437 32.20 -3.42 1.52
N VAL A 438 32.33 -2.75 2.66
CA VAL A 438 32.98 -1.44 2.80
C VAL A 438 34.27 -1.58 3.60
N GLY A 439 35.37 -1.07 3.05
CA GLY A 439 36.74 -1.26 3.54
C GLY A 439 37.75 -1.28 2.37
N PRO A 440 39.02 -1.65 2.59
CA PRO A 440 39.52 -2.31 3.79
C PRO A 440 39.81 -1.35 4.96
N TYR A 441 39.75 -1.88 6.18
CA TYR A 441 40.21 -1.28 7.43
C TYR A 441 41.36 -2.10 8.01
N THR A 442 42.27 -1.45 8.73
CA THR A 442 43.49 -2.08 9.26
C THR A 442 43.20 -3.03 10.42
N THR A 443 42.17 -2.73 11.22
CA THR A 443 41.73 -3.59 12.33
C THR A 443 40.23 -3.84 12.31
N ARG A 444 39.80 -4.96 12.91
CA ARG A 444 38.39 -5.30 13.11
C ARG A 444 37.63 -4.22 13.90
N GLU A 445 38.31 -3.58 14.86
CA GLU A 445 37.74 -2.51 15.68
C GLU A 445 37.49 -1.24 14.85
N GLN A 446 38.40 -0.88 13.94
CA GLN A 446 38.19 0.24 13.01
C GLN A 446 36.99 0.00 12.10
N ALA A 447 36.88 -1.20 11.51
CA ALA A 447 35.72 -1.57 10.69
C ALA A 447 34.40 -1.49 11.48
N ARG A 448 34.39 -1.97 12.73
CA ARG A 448 33.23 -1.92 13.61
C ARG A 448 32.85 -0.48 13.98
N ALA A 449 33.82 0.34 14.39
CA ALA A 449 33.59 1.73 14.76
C ALA A 449 33.04 2.55 13.59
N ALA A 450 33.60 2.35 12.38
CA ALA A 450 33.11 2.99 11.16
C ALA A 450 31.65 2.60 10.83
N ALA A 451 31.34 1.30 10.92
CA ALA A 451 29.99 0.80 10.67
C ALA A 451 28.99 1.28 11.74
N GLN A 452 29.38 1.30 13.01
CA GLN A 452 28.54 1.79 14.11
C GLN A 452 28.23 3.27 13.95
N LYS A 453 29.24 4.10 13.62
CA LYS A 453 29.03 5.53 13.35
C LYS A 453 28.02 5.77 12.24
N LEU A 454 28.08 4.99 11.15
CA LEU A 454 27.12 5.07 10.06
C LEU A 454 25.72 4.59 10.48
N LYS A 455 25.63 3.59 11.36
CA LYS A 455 24.36 3.13 11.92
C LYS A 455 23.72 4.20 12.81
N ASP A 456 24.49 4.85 13.67
CA ASP A 456 24.02 5.92 14.56
C ASP A 456 23.56 7.16 13.77
N GLN A 457 24.15 7.40 12.60
CA GLN A 457 23.75 8.46 11.67
C GLN A 457 22.52 8.08 10.80
N GLY A 458 21.90 6.93 11.02
CA GLY A 458 20.79 6.43 10.20
C GLY A 458 21.18 6.07 8.76
N SER A 459 22.48 6.02 8.47
CA SER A 459 23.05 5.70 7.15
C SER A 459 23.20 4.20 6.89
N LEU A 460 23.03 3.38 7.93
CA LEU A 460 23.00 1.92 7.88
C LEU A 460 21.89 1.39 8.81
N SER A 461 21.12 0.41 8.35
CA SER A 461 20.16 -0.32 9.20
C SER A 461 20.82 -1.52 9.89
N PHE A 462 21.81 -2.14 9.26
CA PHE A 462 22.58 -3.27 9.80
C PHE A 462 24.02 -3.27 9.25
N PHE A 463 24.90 -4.03 9.90
CA PHE A 463 26.20 -4.41 9.35
C PHE A 463 26.68 -5.75 9.91
N SER A 464 27.56 -6.43 9.18
CA SER A 464 28.31 -7.60 9.67
C SER A 464 29.78 -7.46 9.32
N LEU A 465 30.70 -7.89 10.18
CA LEU A 465 32.13 -7.80 9.90
C LEU A 465 32.58 -8.98 9.02
N VAL A 466 33.47 -8.70 8.06
CA VAL A 466 34.05 -9.68 7.12
C VAL A 466 35.55 -9.45 7.05
N GLU A 467 36.34 -10.52 7.01
CA GLU A 467 37.80 -10.45 7.02
C GLU A 467 38.38 -11.26 5.86
N PHE A 468 39.40 -10.72 5.19
CA PHE A 468 40.14 -11.41 4.14
C PHE A 468 41.62 -11.50 4.51
N PRO A 469 42.31 -12.63 4.26
CA PRO A 469 43.74 -12.69 4.45
C PRO A 469 44.42 -11.76 3.43
N ARG A 470 45.42 -10.98 3.86
CA ARG A 470 46.28 -10.27 2.90
C ARG A 470 47.22 -11.27 2.26
N HIS A 471 47.26 -11.28 0.93
CA HIS A 471 48.17 -12.09 0.12
C HIS A 471 49.42 -11.32 -0.25
#